data_AF-A0A242N1X0-F1
#
_entry.id   AF-A0A242N1X0-F1
#
_cell.length_a   1.000
_cell.length_b   1.000
_cell.length_c   1.000
_cell.angle_alpha   90.00
_cell.angle_beta   90.00
_cell.angle_gamma   90.00
#
_symmetry.space_group_name_H-M   'P 1'
#
loop_
_entity.id
_entity.type
_entity.pdbx_description
1 polymer ?
#
loop_
_entity_poly.entity_id
_entity_poly.type
_entity_poly.pdbx_seq_one_letter_code
_entity_poly.pdbx_strand_id
1 'polypeptide(L)'
;MNALCLVVLLAFVAAIYGSIPFYSAPVMGQLVWVSSFAQSFANDGWLAVFSHNFGYPQQAPIAFGLPGALVEAALLRVTPLHAADAYSVMTIGYLAMAGWGAIRFT
;
A
#
# COMPACT_ATOMS: atom_id res chain seq x y z
N MET A 1 23.19 -14.80 -5.54
CA MET A 1 23.08 -13.45 -4.98
C MET A 1 22.30 -13.53 -3.67
N ASN A 2 22.91 -13.19 -2.53
CA ASN A 2 22.44 -13.59 -1.20
C ASN A 2 21.17 -12.86 -0.77
N ALA A 3 20.22 -13.59 -0.16
CA ALA A 3 19.02 -13.04 0.48
C ALA A 3 19.36 -11.91 1.47
N LEU A 4 20.54 -11.97 2.10
CA LEU A 4 21.09 -10.90 2.93
C LEU A 4 21.17 -9.56 2.21
N CYS A 5 21.64 -9.52 0.96
CA CYS A 5 21.73 -8.27 0.19
C CYS A 5 20.34 -7.69 -0.11
N LEU A 6 19.34 -8.54 -0.39
CA LEU A 6 17.97 -8.09 -0.59
C LEU A 6 17.38 -7.52 0.69
N VAL A 7 17.58 -8.17 1.84
CA VAL A 7 17.10 -7.69 3.14
C VAL A 7 17.75 -6.35 3.51
N VAL A 8 19.07 -6.21 3.31
CA VAL A 8 19.77 -4.95 3.58
C VAL A 8 19.28 -3.84 2.65
N LEU A 9 19.10 -4.13 1.37
CA LEU A 9 18.57 -3.17 0.40
C LEU A 9 17.15 -2.75 0.77
N LEU A 10 16.29 -3.69 1.16
CA LEU A 10 14.92 -3.40 1.56
C LEU A 10 14.85 -2.56 2.83
N ALA A 11 15.66 -2.87 3.85
CA ALA A 11 15.74 -2.07 5.07
C ALA A 11 16.19 -0.63 4.76
N PHE A 12 17.19 -0.48 3.89
CA PHE A 12 17.70 0.82 3.47
C PHE A 12 16.64 1.64 2.71
N VAL A 13 15.97 1.02 1.72
CA VAL A 13 14.92 1.70 0.94
C VAL A 13 13.71 2.01 1.81
N ALA A 14 13.30 1.11 2.71
CA ALA A 14 12.20 1.35 3.64
C ALA A 14 12.50 2.54 4.57
N ALA A 15 13.75 2.71 5.02
CA ALA A 15 14.17 3.86 5.81
C ALA A 15 14.12 5.17 5.00
N ILE A 16 14.55 5.15 3.73
CA ILE A 16 14.52 6.34 2.84
C ILE A 16 13.08 6.77 2.56
N TYR A 17 12.21 5.82 2.22
CA TYR A 17 10.82 6.12 1.90
C TYR A 17 9.94 6.33 3.14
N GLY A 18 10.44 5.99 4.34
CA GLY A 18 9.64 6.03 5.57
C GLY A 18 8.50 5.02 5.56
N SER A 19 8.72 3.85 4.96
CA SER A 19 7.69 2.81 4.78
C SER A 19 7.78 1.68 5.79
N ILE A 20 8.42 1.90 6.94
CA ILE A 20 8.56 0.91 8.02
C ILE A 20 7.21 0.68 8.71
N PRO A 21 6.57 -0.51 8.58
CA PRO A 21 5.28 -0.78 9.19
C PRO A 21 5.32 -0.58 10.71
N PHE A 22 4.23 -0.12 11.31
CA PHE A 22 4.08 0.19 12.74
C PHE A 22 4.95 1.34 13.27
N TYR A 23 5.77 1.97 12.43
CA TYR A 23 6.63 3.07 12.83
C TYR A 23 6.44 4.32 11.97
N SER A 24 6.37 4.15 10.66
CA SER A 24 6.31 5.24 9.68
C SER A 24 5.47 4.86 8.48
N ALA A 25 4.91 5.85 7.82
CA ALA A 25 4.21 5.63 6.56
C ALA A 25 4.64 6.66 5.50
N PRO A 26 4.83 6.23 4.24
CA PRO A 26 5.35 7.10 3.20
C PRO A 26 4.30 8.14 2.81
N VAL A 27 4.74 9.37 2.51
CA VAL A 27 3.97 10.40 1.78
C VAL A 27 2.50 10.54 2.24
N MET A 28 2.23 11.32 3.29
CA MET A 28 0.90 11.43 3.91
C MET A 28 -0.25 11.70 2.92
N GLY A 29 -0.04 12.52 1.88
CA GLY A 29 -1.08 12.80 0.90
C GLY A 29 -1.51 11.57 0.09
N GLN A 30 -0.54 10.74 -0.31
CA GLN A 30 -0.83 9.49 -1.02
C GLN A 30 -1.41 8.44 -0.06
N LEU A 31 -0.93 8.37 1.17
CA LEU A 31 -1.50 7.50 2.20
C LEU A 31 -2.99 7.78 2.39
N VAL A 32 -3.36 9.02 2.70
CA VAL A 32 -4.77 9.37 2.94
C VAL A 32 -5.62 9.04 1.72
N TRP A 33 -5.14 9.36 0.52
CA TRP A 33 -5.87 9.11 -0.72
C TRP A 33 -6.06 7.62 -1.03
N VAL A 34 -4.98 6.82 -0.99
CA VAL A 34 -5.01 5.38 -1.30
C VAL A 34 -5.75 4.62 -0.21
N SER A 35 -5.50 4.92 1.07
CA SER A 35 -6.16 4.26 2.19
C SER A 35 -7.66 4.52 2.22
N SER A 36 -8.13 5.72 1.88
CA SER A 36 -9.57 5.97 1.80
C SER A 36 -10.23 5.14 0.69
N PHE A 37 -9.57 4.97 -0.45
CA PHE A 37 -10.06 4.06 -1.50
C PHE A 37 -10.02 2.60 -1.07
N ALA A 38 -8.94 2.17 -0.40
CA ALA A 38 -8.80 0.82 0.12
C ALA A 38 -9.91 0.48 1.13
N GLN A 39 -10.26 1.43 2.00
CA GLN A 39 -11.37 1.28 2.94
C GLN A 39 -12.73 1.18 2.22
N SER A 40 -12.98 1.99 1.19
CA SER A 40 -14.20 1.87 0.39
C SER A 40 -14.27 0.52 -0.32
N PHE A 41 -13.17 0.02 -0.90
CA PHE A 41 -13.14 -1.34 -1.46
C PHE A 41 -13.38 -2.43 -0.41
N ALA A 42 -12.80 -2.26 0.79
CA ALA A 42 -12.95 -3.22 1.88
C ALA A 42 -14.40 -3.27 2.41
N ASN A 43 -15.13 -2.14 2.38
CA ASN A 43 -16.50 -2.03 2.89
C ASN A 43 -17.55 -2.33 1.81
N ASP A 44 -17.46 -1.65 0.66
CA ASP A 44 -18.48 -1.64 -0.40
C ASP A 44 -18.23 -2.71 -1.46
N GLY A 45 -17.07 -3.37 -1.40
CA GLY A 45 -16.67 -4.44 -2.30
C GLY A 45 -15.65 -4.00 -3.36
N TRP A 46 -14.89 -4.97 -3.86
CA TRP A 46 -13.77 -4.77 -4.79
C TRP A 46 -14.13 -4.13 -6.15
N LEU A 47 -15.42 -4.15 -6.54
CA LEU A 47 -15.92 -3.55 -7.79
C LEU A 47 -16.54 -2.16 -7.57
N ALA A 48 -16.43 -1.59 -6.36
CA ALA A 48 -16.92 -0.25 -6.09
C ALA A 48 -16.20 0.77 -6.99
N VAL A 49 -16.97 1.62 -7.68
CA VAL A 49 -16.44 2.64 -8.60
C VAL A 49 -16.32 4.00 -7.90
N PHE A 50 -17.00 4.17 -6.77
CA PHE A 50 -17.02 5.41 -5.98
C PHE A 50 -16.54 5.13 -4.57
N SER A 51 -15.77 6.07 -4.02
CA SER A 51 -15.32 6.04 -2.64
C SER A 51 -16.28 6.82 -1.75
N HIS A 52 -16.85 6.12 -0.78
CA HIS A 52 -17.69 6.69 0.27
C HIS A 52 -16.87 7.24 1.45
N ASN A 53 -15.58 6.89 1.53
CA ASN A 53 -14.67 7.27 2.61
C ASN A 53 -13.79 8.49 2.24
N PHE A 54 -13.99 9.08 1.06
CA PHE A 54 -13.23 10.22 0.55
C PHE A 54 -14.11 11.19 -0.27
N GLY A 55 -13.80 12.48 -0.21
CA GLY A 55 -14.40 13.50 -1.11
C GLY A 55 -15.58 14.32 -0.57
N TYR A 56 -15.94 14.20 0.73
CA TYR A 56 -17.08 14.92 1.32
C TYR A 56 -17.21 16.39 0.84
N PRO A 57 -18.39 16.84 0.37
CA PRO A 57 -19.72 16.21 0.47
C PRO A 57 -20.11 15.25 -0.67
N GLN A 58 -19.32 15.10 -1.74
CA GLN A 58 -19.62 14.19 -2.85
C GLN A 58 -18.61 13.04 -2.91
N GLN A 59 -19.08 11.83 -3.20
CA GLN A 59 -18.20 10.66 -3.30
C GLN A 59 -17.12 10.87 -4.37
N ALA A 60 -15.88 10.52 -4.07
CA ALA A 60 -14.79 10.61 -5.04
C ALA A 60 -14.85 9.40 -6.01
N PRO A 61 -14.82 9.62 -7.34
CA PRO A 61 -14.67 8.51 -8.28
C PRO A 61 -13.31 7.83 -8.07
N ILE A 62 -13.31 6.51 -7.95
CA ILE A 62 -12.09 5.73 -7.80
C ILE A 62 -11.50 5.55 -9.20
N ALA A 63 -10.24 5.99 -9.38
CA ALA A 63 -9.52 5.74 -10.61
C ALA A 63 -9.40 4.22 -10.81
N PHE A 64 -9.95 3.71 -11.92
CA PHE A 64 -9.90 2.30 -12.24
C PHE A 64 -8.43 1.86 -12.38
N GLY A 65 -8.06 0.75 -11.75
CA GLY A 65 -6.69 0.24 -11.81
C GLY A 65 -5.71 0.85 -10.81
N LEU A 66 -6.15 1.11 -9.57
CA LEU A 66 -5.25 1.36 -8.44
C LEU A 66 -4.85 0.02 -7.79
N PRO A 67 -3.80 -0.69 -8.28
CA PRO A 67 -3.41 -1.99 -7.74
C PRO A 67 -3.00 -1.89 -6.27
N GLY A 68 -2.43 -0.74 -5.86
CA GLY A 68 -2.10 -0.48 -4.46
C GLY A 68 -3.33 -0.47 -3.55
N ALA A 69 -4.39 0.25 -3.93
CA ALA A 69 -5.62 0.30 -3.14
C ALA A 69 -6.30 -1.07 -3.03
N LEU A 70 -6.21 -1.92 -4.06
CA LEU A 70 -6.73 -3.30 -4.00
C LEU A 70 -5.93 -4.19 -3.06
N VAL A 71 -4.59 -4.11 -3.09
CA VAL A 71 -3.73 -4.86 -2.18
C VAL A 71 -3.94 -4.39 -0.74
N GLU A 72 -4.02 -3.08 -0.51
CA GLU A 72 -4.32 -2.53 0.81
C GLU A 72 -5.72 -2.93 1.30
N ALA A 73 -6.74 -2.89 0.43
CA ALA A 73 -8.09 -3.35 0.78
C ALA A 73 -8.12 -4.83 1.16
N ALA A 74 -7.36 -5.67 0.46
CA ALA A 74 -7.22 -7.08 0.80
C ALA A 74 -6.55 -7.24 2.17
N LEU A 75 -5.47 -6.50 2.45
CA LEU A 75 -4.80 -6.50 3.76
C LEU A 75 -5.77 -6.07 4.87
N LEU A 76 -6.52 -4.99 4.67
CA LEU A 76 -7.52 -4.50 5.63
C LEU A 76 -8.65 -5.50 5.89
N ARG A 77 -8.99 -6.34 4.90
CA ARG A 77 -10.08 -7.32 5.04
C ARG A 77 -9.62 -8.63 5.66
N VAL A 78 -8.35 -9.03 5.50
CA VAL A 78 -7.82 -10.29 6.03
C VAL A 78 -7.04 -10.12 7.34
N THR A 79 -6.70 -8.89 7.73
CA THR A 79 -5.93 -8.58 8.94
C THR A 79 -6.57 -7.47 9.76
N PRO A 80 -6.30 -7.39 11.08
CA PRO A 80 -6.73 -6.27 11.92
C PRO A 80 -5.79 -5.05 11.84
N LEU A 81 -5.04 -4.88 10.74
CA LEU A 81 -4.08 -3.79 10.60
C LEU A 81 -4.80 -2.44 10.50
N HIS A 82 -4.15 -1.40 11.05
CA HIS A 82 -4.56 -0.03 10.78
C HIS A 82 -4.22 0.35 9.33
N ALA A 83 -4.97 1.28 8.73
CA ALA A 83 -4.78 1.65 7.31
C ALA A 83 -3.36 2.15 7.00
N ALA A 84 -2.78 2.95 7.90
CA ALA A 84 -1.40 3.40 7.75
C ALA A 84 -0.40 2.22 7.69
N ASP A 85 -0.60 1.19 8.51
CA ASP A 85 0.28 0.02 8.54
C ASP A 85 0.04 -0.88 7.32
N ALA A 86 -1.21 -1.06 6.92
CA ALA A 86 -1.56 -1.80 5.70
C ALA A 86 -0.94 -1.14 4.46
N TYR A 87 -0.96 0.20 4.38
CA TYR A 87 -0.32 0.97 3.32
C TYR A 87 1.22 0.83 3.33
N SER A 88 1.85 0.89 4.50
CA SER A 88 3.31 0.65 4.63
C SER A 88 3.69 -0.77 4.22
N VAL A 89 2.93 -1.79 4.63
CA VAL A 89 3.12 -3.19 4.23
C VAL A 89 2.97 -3.36 2.72
N MET A 90 1.92 -2.78 2.13
CA MET A 90 1.73 -2.77 0.68
C MET A 90 2.94 -2.15 -0.02
N THR A 91 3.42 -1.00 0.46
CA THR A 91 4.56 -0.29 -0.15
C THR A 91 5.84 -1.12 -0.08
N ILE A 92 6.19 -1.67 1.09
CA ILE A 92 7.36 -2.55 1.21
C ILE A 92 7.21 -3.81 0.35
N GLY A 93 6.01 -4.38 0.27
CA GLY A 93 5.74 -5.54 -0.58
C GLY A 93 6.08 -5.28 -2.05
N TYR A 94 5.68 -4.13 -2.59
CA TYR A 94 6.04 -3.73 -3.95
C TYR A 94 7.54 -3.50 -4.12
N LEU A 95 8.20 -2.85 -3.16
CA LEU A 95 9.65 -2.64 -3.20
C LEU A 95 10.42 -3.96 -3.12
N ALA A 96 9.95 -4.92 -2.33
CA ALA A 96 10.51 -6.27 -2.24
C ALA A 96 10.41 -7.02 -3.56
N MET A 97 9.24 -6.99 -4.20
CA MET A 97 9.06 -7.60 -5.52
C MET A 97 9.95 -6.96 -6.58
N ALA A 98 10.05 -5.63 -6.60
CA ALA A 98 10.91 -4.90 -7.54
C ALA A 98 12.40 -5.22 -7.32
N GLY A 99 12.87 -5.17 -6.06
CA GLY A 99 14.25 -5.50 -5.70
C GLY A 99 14.61 -6.96 -6.01
N TRP A 100 13.70 -7.89 -5.74
CA TRP A 100 13.88 -9.30 -6.08
C TRP A 100 13.94 -9.50 -7.60
N GLY A 101 13.06 -8.85 -8.37
CA GLY A 101 13.08 -8.89 -9.83
C GLY A 101 14.40 -8.35 -10.40
N ALA A 102 14.84 -7.18 -9.93
CA ALA A 102 16.13 -6.62 -10.32
C ALA A 102 17.27 -7.60 -10.02
N ILE A 103 17.30 -8.20 -8.83
CA ILE A 103 18.34 -9.17 -8.46
C ILE A 103 18.30 -10.44 -9.31
N ARG A 104 17.11 -10.91 -9.69
CA ARG A 104 16.97 -12.20 -10.38
C ARG A 104 17.24 -12.12 -11.88
N PHE A 105 16.95 -10.97 -12.49
CA PHE A 105 16.98 -10.76 -13.95
C PHE A 105 18.14 -9.88 -14.42
N THR A 106 19.07 -9.52 -13.53
CA THR A 106 20.39 -8.94 -13.88
C THR A 106 21.45 -10.02 -13.83
#